data_AF-A0A349GW31-F1
#
_entry.id   AF-A0A349GW31-F1
#
_cell.length_a   1.000
_cell.length_b   1.000
_cell.length_c   1.000
_cell.angle_alpha   90.00
_cell.angle_beta   90.00
_cell.angle_gamma   90.00
#
_symmetry.space_group_name_H-M   'P 1'
#
loop_
_entity.id
_entity.type
_entity.pdbx_description
1 polymer ?
#
loop_
_entity_poly.entity_id
_entity_poly.type
_entity_poly.pdbx_seq_one_letter_code
_entity_poly.pdbx_strand_id
1 'polypeptide(L)'
;MNSDNLPDTTGHDAPKEFCGVCGVYGVENVGATLYQGLFALQHRGQEGAGIATGDGRSVHSVRGLGLVSEVFQGNDWSRLPGHLGIGHVRYSTTGSSRIQNVQPLVVECVDGLWAVAHNGNL
;
A
#
# COMPACT_ATOMS: atom_id res chain seq x y z
N MET A 1 43.95 3.65 28.96
CA MET A 1 43.54 4.44 27.78
C MET A 1 42.30 3.73 27.24
N ASN A 2 41.12 4.25 27.55
CA ASN A 2 39.84 3.63 27.22
C ASN A 2 39.48 3.96 25.76
N SER A 3 39.12 2.94 25.00
CA SER A 3 38.76 3.01 23.57
C SER A 3 37.29 3.34 23.30
N ASP A 4 36.54 3.82 24.29
CA ASP A 4 35.08 3.96 24.21
C ASP A 4 34.64 5.42 24.00
N ASN A 5 35.09 6.08 22.94
CA ASN A 5 34.49 7.35 22.48
C ASN A 5 34.94 7.72 21.06
N LEU A 6 34.56 6.89 20.07
CA LEU A 6 34.45 7.39 18.71
C LEU A 6 32.96 7.72 18.46
N PRO A 7 32.60 8.97 18.12
CA PRO A 7 31.25 9.26 17.68
C PRO A 7 30.97 8.44 16.42
N ASP A 8 29.85 7.71 16.40
CA ASP A 8 29.37 7.01 15.22
C ASP A 8 29.09 8.05 14.12
N THR A 9 30.01 8.15 13.17
CA THR A 9 29.93 9.08 12.02
C THR A 9 29.28 8.43 10.81
N THR A 10 28.65 7.26 10.95
CA THR A 10 27.85 6.68 9.87
C THR A 10 26.43 7.22 9.92
N GLY A 11 26.26 8.42 9.36
CA GLY A 11 24.95 8.98 9.05
C GLY A 11 24.18 8.06 8.11
N HIS A 12 23.45 7.11 8.66
CA HIS A 12 22.44 6.32 7.95
C HIS A 12 21.06 6.94 8.15
N ASP A 13 20.90 8.20 7.73
CA ASP A 13 19.61 8.76 7.32
C ASP A 13 19.26 8.27 5.91
N ALA A 14 19.46 6.98 5.64
CA ALA A 14 18.96 6.35 4.42
C ALA A 14 17.43 6.19 4.54
N PRO A 15 16.65 6.35 3.45
CA PRO A 15 15.25 5.99 3.46
C PRO A 15 15.12 4.54 3.89
N LYS A 16 14.67 4.29 5.12
CA LYS A 16 14.27 2.95 5.53
C LYS A 16 13.07 2.61 4.65
N GLU A 17 13.18 1.54 3.87
CA GLU A 17 12.10 1.11 2.99
C GLU A 17 10.91 0.70 3.86
N PHE A 18 9.92 1.59 3.87
CA PHE A 18 8.63 1.37 4.50
C PHE A 18 7.59 1.45 3.40
N CYS A 19 6.47 0.76 3.60
CA CYS A 19 5.34 0.73 2.68
C CYS A 19 4.96 2.11 2.10
N GLY A 20 4.24 2.12 0.98
CA GLY A 20 3.63 3.33 0.43
C GLY A 20 2.11 3.28 0.59
N VAL A 21 1.47 4.42 0.86
CA VAL A 21 0.01 4.56 0.89
C VAL A 21 -0.39 5.70 -0.04
N CYS A 22 -1.47 5.51 -0.79
CA CYS A 22 -2.07 6.51 -1.66
C CYS A 22 -3.58 6.56 -1.43
N GLY A 23 -4.19 7.75 -1.52
CA GLY A 23 -5.64 7.94 -1.39
C GLY A 23 -6.15 8.90 -2.46
N VAL A 24 -7.34 8.62 -2.99
CA VAL A 24 -7.95 9.39 -4.08
C VAL A 24 -9.45 9.53 -3.82
N TYR A 25 -10.01 10.70 -4.14
CA TYR A 25 -11.43 11.02 -3.99
C TYR A 25 -11.91 11.91 -5.13
N GLY A 26 -13.09 11.62 -5.68
CA GLY A 26 -13.82 12.50 -6.60
C GLY A 26 -13.25 12.61 -8.02
N VAL A 27 -12.44 11.65 -8.46
CA VAL A 27 -11.92 11.59 -9.85
C VAL A 27 -12.67 10.56 -10.68
N GLU A 28 -12.60 10.70 -12.01
CA GLU A 28 -13.34 9.85 -12.96
C GLU A 28 -12.95 8.36 -12.89
N ASN A 29 -11.65 8.04 -12.82
CA ASN A 29 -11.17 6.67 -12.72
C ASN A 29 -10.22 6.50 -11.52
N VAL A 30 -10.82 6.28 -10.35
CA VAL A 30 -10.11 6.12 -9.07
C VAL A 30 -9.09 4.97 -9.14
N GLY A 31 -9.44 3.83 -9.73
CA GLY A 31 -8.55 2.67 -9.84
C GLY A 31 -7.28 2.99 -10.63
N ALA A 32 -7.42 3.62 -11.80
CA ALA A 32 -6.28 4.02 -12.63
C ALA A 32 -5.41 5.09 -11.95
N THR A 33 -6.01 6.08 -11.29
CA THR A 33 -5.27 7.12 -10.56
C THR A 33 -4.49 6.53 -9.39
N LEU A 34 -5.11 5.63 -8.62
CA LEU A 34 -4.42 4.91 -7.54
C LEU A 34 -3.28 4.06 -8.08
N TYR A 35 -3.47 3.34 -9.19
CA TYR A 35 -2.39 2.58 -9.84
C TYR A 35 -1.19 3.48 -10.18
N GLN A 36 -1.42 4.64 -10.79
CA GLN A 36 -0.35 5.59 -11.12
C GLN A 36 0.37 6.10 -9.88
N GLY A 37 -0.37 6.44 -8.82
CA GLY A 37 0.19 6.85 -7.53
C GLY A 37 1.03 5.74 -6.90
N LEU A 38 0.54 4.51 -6.88
CA LEU A 38 1.29 3.36 -6.36
C LEU A 38 2.51 3.02 -7.20
N PHE A 39 2.43 3.15 -8.53
CA PHE A 39 3.57 2.95 -9.41
C PHE A 39 4.67 3.97 -9.13
N ALA A 40 4.33 5.24 -8.91
CA ALA A 40 5.29 6.26 -8.46
C ALA A 40 5.90 5.92 -7.08
N LEU A 41 5.13 5.28 -6.21
CA LEU A 41 5.57 4.82 -4.89
C LEU A 41 6.20 3.41 -4.90
N GLN A 42 6.41 2.76 -6.05
CA GLN A 42 6.89 1.36 -6.13
C GLN A 42 8.21 1.12 -5.39
N HIS A 43 9.07 2.14 -5.33
CA HIS A 43 10.34 2.12 -4.59
C HIS A 43 10.16 1.99 -3.06
N ARG A 44 8.92 2.08 -2.55
CA ARG A 44 8.57 1.91 -1.13
C ARG A 44 8.11 0.51 -0.77
N GLY A 45 8.06 -0.42 -1.71
CA GLY A 45 7.65 -1.79 -1.42
C GLY A 45 7.43 -2.62 -2.66
N GLN A 46 8.05 -3.79 -2.72
CA GLN A 46 8.07 -4.66 -3.90
C GLN A 46 7.47 -6.05 -3.67
N GLU A 47 7.05 -6.41 -2.45
CA GLU A 47 6.52 -7.78 -2.22
C GLU A 47 5.01 -7.91 -2.40
N GLY A 48 4.28 -6.80 -2.50
CA GLY A 48 2.86 -6.83 -2.81
C GLY A 48 2.24 -5.45 -2.97
N ALA A 49 1.11 -5.41 -3.66
CA ALA A 49 0.34 -4.21 -3.89
C ALA A 49 -1.16 -4.49 -3.77
N GLY A 50 -1.93 -3.47 -3.41
CA GLY A 50 -3.38 -3.57 -3.33
C GLY A 50 -4.06 -2.23 -3.52
N ILE A 51 -5.27 -2.28 -4.08
CA ILE A 51 -6.18 -1.15 -4.21
C ILE A 51 -7.54 -1.58 -3.65
N ALA A 52 -8.17 -0.69 -2.91
CA ALA A 52 -9.57 -0.79 -2.54
C ALA A 52 -10.30 0.50 -2.95
N THR A 53 -11.45 0.35 -3.62
CA THR A 53 -12.32 1.46 -4.02
C THR A 53 -13.71 1.30 -3.41
N GLY A 54 -14.45 2.39 -3.33
CA GLY A 54 -15.81 2.37 -2.81
C GLY A 54 -16.64 3.57 -3.23
N ASP A 55 -17.93 3.49 -2.88
CA ASP A 55 -18.95 4.50 -3.14
C ASP A 55 -19.61 5.03 -1.86
N GLY A 56 -19.01 4.73 -0.70
CA GLY A 56 -19.55 5.06 0.63
C GLY A 56 -20.54 4.02 1.16
N ARG A 57 -20.83 2.95 0.41
CA ARG A 57 -21.70 1.84 0.83
C ARG A 57 -21.04 0.48 0.62
N SER A 58 -20.33 0.31 -0.48
CA SER A 58 -19.64 -0.92 -0.86
C SER A 58 -18.14 -0.70 -0.99
N VAL A 59 -17.37 -1.77 -0.80
CA VAL A 59 -15.92 -1.79 -0.97
C VAL A 59 -15.54 -2.91 -1.93
N HIS A 60 -14.74 -2.57 -2.94
CA HIS A 60 -14.16 -3.50 -3.90
C HIS A 60 -12.65 -3.51 -3.73
N SER A 61 -12.03 -4.69 -3.73
CA SER A 61 -10.58 -4.80 -3.54
C SER A 61 -9.94 -5.78 -4.52
N VAL A 62 -8.79 -5.37 -5.03
CA VAL A 62 -7.84 -6.22 -5.75
C VAL A 62 -6.49 -6.06 -5.09
N ARG A 63 -5.86 -7.20 -4.73
CA ARG A 63 -4.55 -7.25 -4.11
C ARG A 63 -3.79 -8.49 -4.55
N GLY A 64 -2.46 -8.40 -4.55
CA GLY A 64 -1.57 -9.45 -5.01
C GLY A 64 -0.17 -9.32 -4.43
N LEU A 65 0.61 -10.39 -4.53
CA LEU A 65 2.04 -10.36 -4.28
C LEU A 65 2.78 -9.86 -5.53
N GLY A 66 3.94 -9.26 -5.33
CA GLY A 66 4.79 -8.71 -6.40
C GLY A 66 4.57 -7.23 -6.66
N LEU A 67 5.05 -6.79 -7.82
CA LEU A 67 5.07 -5.39 -8.23
C LEU A 67 3.67 -4.89 -8.57
N VAL A 68 3.46 -3.57 -8.49
CA VAL A 68 2.20 -2.90 -8.86
C VAL A 68 1.79 -3.27 -10.29
N SER A 69 2.73 -3.29 -11.24
CA SER A 69 2.47 -3.66 -12.63
C SER A 69 2.06 -5.12 -12.82
N GLU A 70 2.50 -6.01 -11.94
CA GLU A 70 2.18 -7.45 -11.99
C GLU A 70 0.80 -7.70 -11.39
N VAL A 71 0.50 -7.09 -10.24
CA VAL A 71 -0.79 -7.26 -9.54
C VAL A 71 -1.96 -6.71 -10.36
N PHE A 72 -1.77 -5.60 -11.07
CA PHE A 72 -2.80 -4.94 -11.86
C PHE A 72 -2.63 -5.14 -13.37
N GLN A 73 -2.00 -6.25 -13.77
CA GLN A 73 -1.82 -6.58 -15.18
C GLN A 73 -3.16 -6.58 -15.93
N GLY A 74 -3.19 -5.94 -17.11
CA GLY A 74 -4.38 -5.81 -17.93
C GLY A 74 -5.25 -4.58 -17.61
N ASN A 75 -4.97 -3.87 -16.51
CA ASN A 75 -5.62 -2.59 -16.16
C ASN A 75 -7.16 -2.64 -16.21
N ASP A 76 -7.75 -3.74 -15.75
CA ASP A 76 -9.21 -3.90 -15.72
C ASP A 76 -9.82 -3.15 -14.52
N TRP A 77 -10.09 -1.87 -14.72
CA TRP A 77 -10.66 -0.98 -13.71
C TRP A 77 -12.14 -1.24 -13.43
N SER A 78 -12.83 -2.08 -14.22
CA SER A 78 -14.23 -2.45 -13.97
C SER A 78 -14.42 -3.19 -12.64
N ARG A 79 -13.34 -3.81 -12.14
CA ARG A 79 -13.29 -4.53 -10.86
C ARG A 79 -13.10 -3.61 -9.64
N LEU A 80 -12.81 -2.33 -9.88
CA LEU A 80 -12.55 -1.31 -8.87
C LEU A 80 -13.49 -0.09 -9.08
N PRO A 81 -14.82 -0.28 -9.08
CA PRO A 81 -15.76 0.82 -9.21
C PRO A 81 -15.79 1.69 -7.94
N GLY A 82 -16.26 2.93 -8.08
CA GLY A 82 -16.41 3.86 -6.98
C GLY A 82 -15.82 5.23 -7.28
N HIS A 83 -16.07 6.17 -6.37
CA HIS A 83 -15.58 7.56 -6.46
C HIS A 83 -14.57 7.91 -5.36
N LEU A 84 -14.20 6.94 -4.53
CA LEU A 84 -13.12 7.04 -3.56
C LEU A 84 -12.33 5.75 -3.49
N GLY A 85 -11.08 5.82 -3.04
CA GLY A 85 -10.27 4.64 -2.82
C GLY A 85 -8.91 4.90 -2.19
N ILE A 86 -8.30 3.83 -1.75
CA ILE A 86 -6.97 3.79 -1.16
C ILE A 86 -6.14 2.68 -1.80
N GLY A 87 -4.83 2.88 -1.84
CA GLY A 87 -3.87 1.94 -2.37
C GLY A 87 -2.69 1.78 -1.43
N HIS A 88 -2.00 0.64 -1.51
CA HIS A 88 -0.82 0.35 -0.72
C HIS A 88 0.20 -0.48 -1.48
N VAL A 89 1.49 -0.17 -1.30
CA VAL A 89 2.62 -1.03 -1.68
C VAL A 89 3.33 -1.50 -0.43
N ARG A 90 3.61 -2.80 -0.36
CA ARG A 90 4.16 -3.48 0.82
C ARG A 90 5.67 -3.65 0.68
N TYR A 91 6.37 -3.25 1.74
CA TYR A 91 7.72 -3.68 2.06
C TYR A 91 7.69 -4.58 3.30
N SER A 92 8.49 -5.63 3.34
CA SER A 92 8.43 -6.71 4.32
C SER A 92 9.61 -6.57 5.26
N THR A 93 9.43 -5.79 6.32
CA THR A 93 10.45 -5.65 7.38
C THR A 93 10.56 -6.91 8.24
N THR A 94 9.43 -7.57 8.51
CA THR A 94 9.34 -8.83 9.29
C THR A 94 8.07 -9.61 8.93
N GLY A 95 8.18 -10.93 8.80
CA GLY A 95 7.07 -11.83 8.48
C GLY A 95 7.12 -12.41 7.06
N SER A 96 6.42 -13.53 6.85
CA SER A 96 6.38 -14.20 5.55
C SER A 96 5.62 -13.37 4.51
N SER A 97 6.09 -13.37 3.25
CA SER A 97 5.37 -12.83 2.09
C SER A 97 4.11 -13.65 1.83
N ARG A 98 3.01 -13.22 2.43
CA ARG A 98 1.70 -13.86 2.40
C ARG A 98 0.67 -12.86 1.92
N ILE A 99 -0.24 -13.29 1.05
CA ILE A 99 -1.28 -12.42 0.49
C ILE A 99 -2.17 -11.79 1.57
N GLN A 100 -2.34 -12.48 2.71
CA GLN A 100 -3.10 -11.98 3.86
C GLN A 100 -2.49 -10.72 4.46
N ASN A 101 -1.18 -10.51 4.28
CA ASN A 101 -0.45 -9.34 4.77
C ASN A 101 -0.44 -8.17 3.77
N VAL A 102 -1.01 -8.36 2.56
CA VAL A 102 -1.10 -7.29 1.55
C VAL A 102 -2.32 -6.42 1.85
N GLN A 103 -2.07 -5.13 2.02
CA GLN A 103 -3.08 -4.11 2.28
C GLN A 103 -3.50 -3.42 0.96
N PRO A 104 -4.65 -2.72 0.90
CA PRO A 104 -5.62 -2.45 1.97
C PRO A 104 -6.27 -3.70 2.57
N LEU A 105 -6.51 -3.70 3.88
CA LEU A 105 -7.36 -4.69 4.54
C LEU A 105 -8.81 -4.23 4.49
N VAL A 106 -9.69 -5.09 4.00
CA VAL A 106 -11.15 -4.87 4.01
C VAL A 106 -11.75 -5.66 5.15
N VAL A 107 -12.51 -4.99 6.01
CA VAL A 107 -13.13 -5.56 7.20
C VAL A 107 -14.58 -5.13 7.31
N GLU A 108 -15.43 -6.01 7.83
CA GLU A 108 -16.81 -5.68 8.17
C GLU A 108 -16.86 -5.17 9.61
N CYS A 109 -17.43 -3.99 9.78
CA CYS A 109 -17.64 -3.33 11.06
C CYS A 109 -19.14 -3.13 11.31
N VAL A 110 -19.49 -2.64 12.51
CA VAL A 110 -20.89 -2.44 12.93
C VAL A 110 -21.67 -1.51 12.00
N ASP A 111 -20.99 -0.61 11.31
CA ASP A 111 -21.53 0.44 10.45
C ASP A 111 -21.23 0.21 8.95
N GLY A 112 -20.70 -0.95 8.58
CA GLY A 112 -20.49 -1.34 7.18
C GLY A 112 -19.07 -1.84 6.89
N LEU A 113 -18.70 -1.84 5.61
CA LEU A 113 -17.38 -2.26 5.16
C LEU A 113 -16.37 -1.13 5.24
N TRP A 114 -15.22 -1.39 5.87
CA TRP A 114 -14.10 -0.48 5.98
C TRP A 114 -12.89 -1.01 5.22
N ALA A 115 -12.11 -0.11 4.63
CA ALA A 115 -10.80 -0.42 4.06
C ALA A 115 -9.72 0.41 4.76
N VAL A 116 -8.65 -0.24 5.22
CA VAL A 116 -7.51 0.42 5.90
C VAL A 116 -6.20 0.04 5.24
N ALA A 117 -5.35 1.05 5.04
CA ALA A 117 -3.95 0.91 4.66
C ALA A 117 -3.09 1.71 5.64
N HIS A 118 -1.94 1.17 6.02
CA HIS A 118 -1.06 1.74 7.03
C HIS A 118 0.40 1.60 6.63
N ASN A 119 1.18 2.63 6.93
CA ASN A 119 2.63 2.62 6.85
C ASN A 119 3.21 3.00 8.22
N GLY A 120 3.82 2.03 8.90
CA GLY A 120 4.45 2.23 10.20
C GLY A 120 4.44 0.96 11.04
N ASN A 121 4.78 1.10 12.32
CA ASN A 121 4.67 0.07 13.34
C ASN A 121 3.95 0.67 14.56
N LEU A 122 3.05 -0.10 15.18
CA LEU A 122 2.36 0.28 16.42
C LEU A 122 3.15 -0.16 17.66
#